data_AF-A0AAD7AD03-F1
#
_entry.id   AF-A0AAD7AD03-F1
#
_cell.length_a   1.000
_cell.length_b   1.000
_cell.length_c   1.000
_cell.angle_alpha   90.00
_cell.angle_beta   90.00
_cell.angle_gamma   90.00
#
_symmetry.space_group_name_H-M   'P 1'
#
loop_
_entity.id
_entity.type
_entity.pdbx_description
1 polymer ?
#
loop_
_entity_poly.entity_id
_entity_poly.type
_entity_poly.pdbx_seq_one_letter_code
_entity_poly.pdbx_strand_id
1 'polypeptide(L)'
;NLFQWLWPKIVQIGLDEFVDYFNNKRTWKQQDRILPSGVAPNVVFDMPGNYRRENLAIPVTQEAIDELHALIDTSQEDALC
;
A
#
# COMPACT_ATOMS: atom_id res chain seq x y z
N ASN A 1 2.53 -13.80 24.55
CA ASN A 1 3.26 -13.57 23.29
C ASN A 1 2.64 -12.36 22.56
N LEU A 2 2.67 -11.18 23.21
CA LEU A 2 1.94 -9.98 22.77
C LEU A 2 2.71 -9.18 21.69
N PHE A 3 4.04 -9.33 21.67
CA PHE A 3 4.96 -8.58 20.82
C PHE A 3 4.81 -8.89 19.32
N GLN A 4 4.42 -10.12 18.96
CA GLN A 4 4.26 -10.52 17.55
C GLN A 4 3.06 -9.84 16.86
N TRP A 5 2.06 -9.43 17.64
CA TRP A 5 0.76 -8.94 17.12
C TRP A 5 0.56 -7.43 17.30
N LEU A 6 1.28 -6.82 18.25
CA LEU A 6 1.31 -5.36 18.40
C LEU A 6 2.09 -4.71 17.24
N TRP A 7 3.15 -5.37 16.77
CA TRP A 7 4.03 -4.84 15.74
C TRP A 7 3.32 -4.57 14.40
N PRO A 8 2.51 -5.48 13.85
CA PRO A 8 1.73 -5.19 12.65
C PRO A 8 0.83 -3.96 12.79
N LYS A 9 0.16 -3.78 13.93
CA LYS A 9 -0.72 -2.62 14.17
C LYS A 9 0.06 -1.31 14.27
N ILE A 10 1.16 -1.29 15.01
CA ILE A 10 2.03 -0.10 15.12
C ILE A 10 2.63 0.26 13.75
N VAL A 11 3.10 -0.74 13.01
CA VAL A 11 3.63 -0.55 11.66
C VAL A 11 2.54 -0.01 10.74
N GLN A 12 1.31 -0.56 10.80
CA GLN A 12 0.20 -0.09 9.98
C GLN A 12 -0.11 1.39 10.24
N ILE A 13 -0.17 1.82 11.50
CA ILE A 13 -0.37 3.23 11.85
C ILE A 13 0.70 4.13 11.20
N GLY A 14 1.96 3.74 11.32
CA GLY A 14 3.06 4.51 10.70
C GLY A 14 3.01 4.52 9.17
N LEU A 15 2.56 3.41 8.56
CA LEU A 15 2.36 3.33 7.11
C LEU A 15 1.19 4.22 6.65
N ASP A 16 0.08 4.22 7.40
CA ASP A 16 -1.09 5.06 7.09
C ASP A 16 -0.70 6.55 7.16
N GLU A 17 -0.03 6.96 8.24
CA GLU A 17 0.51 8.33 8.37
C GLU A 17 1.46 8.70 7.24
N PHE A 18 2.33 7.77 6.84
CA PHE A 18 3.24 7.96 5.72
C PHE A 18 2.49 8.12 4.40
N VAL A 19 1.51 7.25 4.12
CA VAL A 19 0.69 7.30 2.90
C VAL A 19 -0.04 8.63 2.82
N ASP A 20 -0.67 9.07 3.92
CA ASP A 20 -1.37 10.35 4.00
C ASP A 20 -0.43 11.53 3.75
N TYR A 21 0.72 11.56 4.43
CA TYR A 21 1.74 12.59 4.20
C TYR A 21 2.22 12.57 2.74
N PHE A 22 2.56 11.40 2.23
CA PHE A 22 3.23 11.24 0.94
C PHE A 22 2.31 11.59 -0.23
N ASN A 23 1.01 11.29 -0.12
CA ASN A 23 0.00 11.60 -1.12
C ASN A 23 -0.48 13.05 -1.04
N ASN A 24 -0.57 13.63 0.15
CA ASN A 24 -1.08 15.00 0.33
C ASN A 24 0.01 16.08 0.33
N LYS A 25 1.30 15.72 0.33
CA LYS A 25 2.37 16.71 0.28
C LYS A 25 2.26 17.57 -0.99
N ARG A 26 2.58 18.85 -0.84
CA ARG A 26 2.65 19.77 -1.98
C ARG A 26 3.68 19.28 -2.99
N THR A 27 3.25 19.09 -4.24
CA THR A 27 4.12 18.66 -5.34
C THR A 27 4.38 19.80 -6.30
N TRP A 28 5.60 19.89 -6.82
CA TRP A 28 6.01 20.87 -7.82
C TRP A 28 6.45 20.18 -9.10
N LYS A 29 6.10 20.78 -10.24
CA LYS A 29 6.52 20.30 -11.55
C LYS A 29 7.99 20.65 -11.76
N GLN A 30 8.79 19.64 -12.05
CA GLN A 30 10.21 19.74 -12.37
C GLN A 30 10.41 19.25 -13.80
N GLN A 31 10.91 20.12 -14.69
CA GLN A 31 10.95 19.86 -16.13
C GLN A 31 11.99 18.78 -16.50
N ASP A 32 13.10 18.71 -15.79
CA ASP A 32 14.23 17.83 -16.15
C ASP A 32 14.16 16.44 -15.49
N ARG A 33 13.06 16.10 -14.80
CA ARG A 33 12.92 14.78 -14.17
C ARG A 33 12.36 13.76 -15.14
N ILE A 34 13.03 12.60 -15.19
CA ILE A 34 12.56 11.40 -15.90
C ILE A 34 11.24 10.91 -15.29
N LEU A 35 11.08 11.05 -13.97
CA LEU A 35 9.89 10.63 -13.24
C LEU A 35 8.78 11.70 -13.27
N PRO A 36 7.49 11.29 -13.22
CA PRO A 36 6.38 12.22 -13.10
C PRO A 36 6.56 13.15 -11.89
N SER A 37 6.33 14.43 -12.10
CA SER A 37 6.47 15.47 -11.08
C SER A 37 5.28 16.44 -11.15
N GLY A 38 5.02 17.15 -10.05
CA GLY A 38 3.89 18.09 -9.95
C GLY A 38 2.52 17.42 -9.80
N VAL A 39 2.48 16.13 -9.46
CA VAL A 39 1.25 15.39 -9.16
C VAL A 39 1.46 14.51 -7.93
N ALA A 40 0.39 14.28 -7.17
CA ALA A 40 0.39 13.34 -6.06
C ALA A 40 0.80 11.92 -6.53
N PRO A 41 1.67 11.21 -5.77
CA PRO A 41 2.18 9.90 -6.18
C PRO A 41 1.09 8.86 -6.45
N ASN A 42 0.05 8.76 -5.61
CA ASN A 42 -1.07 7.83 -5.81
C ASN A 42 -1.71 7.97 -7.20
N VAL A 43 -1.92 9.18 -7.70
CA VAL A 43 -2.50 9.41 -9.04
C VAL A 43 -1.63 8.80 -10.15
N VAL A 44 -0.31 8.78 -9.98
CA VAL A 44 0.61 8.16 -10.95
C VAL A 44 0.50 6.64 -10.91
N PHE A 45 0.34 6.06 -9.72
CA PHE A 45 0.17 4.62 -9.54
C PHE A 45 -1.21 4.13 -9.99
N ASP A 46 -2.26 4.92 -9.77
CA ASP A 46 -3.63 4.60 -10.17
C ASP A 46 -3.84 4.77 -11.68
N MET A 47 -3.14 5.74 -12.30
CA MET A 47 -3.31 6.09 -13.71
C MET A 47 -1.96 6.18 -14.44
N PRO A 48 -1.17 5.09 -14.49
CA PRO A 48 0.18 5.12 -15.05
C PRO A 48 0.20 5.51 -16.54
N GLY A 49 -0.85 5.16 -17.29
CA GLY A 49 -0.99 5.50 -18.71
C GLY A 49 -0.97 7.01 -18.98
N ASN A 50 -1.54 7.83 -18.08
CA ASN A 50 -1.54 9.29 -18.20
C ASN A 50 -0.13 9.88 -18.11
N TYR A 51 0.83 9.11 -17.59
CA TYR A 51 2.22 9.51 -17.38
C TYR A 51 3.21 8.72 -18.25
N ARG A 52 2.72 8.07 -19.33
CA ARG A 52 3.54 7.19 -20.19
C ARG A 52 4.27 6.13 -19.36
N ARG A 53 3.54 5.53 -18.42
CA ARG A 53 3.98 4.39 -17.61
C ARG A 53 3.03 3.23 -17.85
N GLU A 54 3.53 2.05 -17.55
CA GLU A 54 2.78 0.80 -17.66
C GLU A 54 2.19 0.44 -16.30
N ASN A 55 1.00 -0.17 -16.31
CA ASN A 55 0.44 -0.73 -15.10
C ASN A 55 1.12 -2.09 -14.84
N LEU A 56 1.89 -2.16 -13.76
CA LEU A 56 2.57 -3.37 -13.29
C LEU A 56 1.95 -3.92 -12.01
N ALA A 57 0.74 -3.48 -11.65
CA ALA A 57 0.04 -4.01 -10.50
C ALA A 57 -0.32 -5.48 -10.74
N ILE A 58 -0.09 -6.32 -9.71
CA ILE A 58 -0.52 -7.71 -9.70
C ILE A 58 -1.87 -7.73 -8.97
N PRO A 59 -2.99 -7.96 -9.67
CA PRO A 59 -4.29 -8.05 -9.02
C PRO A 59 -4.30 -9.27 -8.10
N VAL A 60 -4.63 -9.05 -6.84
CA VAL A 60 -4.86 -10.12 -5.87
C VAL A 60 -6.36 -10.37 -5.85
N THR A 61 -6.77 -11.58 -6.22
CA THR A 61 -8.18 -11.96 -6.22
C THR A 61 -8.63 -12.32 -4.81
N GLN A 62 -9.93 -12.15 -4.52
CA GLN A 62 -10.48 -12.51 -3.21
C GLN A 62 -10.32 -14.02 -2.95
N GLU A 63 -10.46 -14.84 -3.99
CA GLU A 63 -10.27 -16.28 -3.89
C GLU A 63 -8.86 -16.65 -3.42
N ALA A 64 -7.82 -15.96 -3.92
CA ALA A 64 -6.45 -16.20 -3.49
C ALA A 64 -6.22 -15.83 -2.02
N ILE A 65 -6.92 -14.80 -1.53
CA ILE A 65 -6.88 -14.41 -0.11
C ILE A 65 -7.58 -15.47 0.74
N ASP A 66 -8.75 -15.94 0.30
CA ASP A 66 -9.52 -16.95 1.01
C ASP A 66 -8.76 -18.29 1.11
N GLU A 67 -8.09 -18.70 0.02
CA GLU A 67 -7.20 -19.87 0.02
C GLU A 67 -6.04 -19.71 1.01
N LEU A 68 -5.40 -18.54 1.04
CA LEU A 68 -4.33 -18.26 2.00
C LEU A 68 -4.83 -18.29 3.44
N HIS A 69 -6.01 -17.75 3.71
CA HIS A 69 -6.62 -17.79 5.03
C HIS A 69 -6.96 -19.22 5.47
N ALA A 70 -7.42 -20.08 4.57
CA ALA A 70 -7.70 -21.48 4.86
C ALA A 70 -6.44 -22.30 5.23
N LEU A 71 -5.25 -21.84 4.82
CA LEU A 71 -3.96 -22.46 5.17
C LEU A 71 -3.44 -22.02 6.55
N ILE A 72 -4.00 -20.97 7.14
CA ILE A 72 -3.57 -20.46 8.44
C ILE A 72 -4.37 -21.18 9.53
N ASP A 73 -3.68 -21.98 10.34
CA ASP A 73 -4.27 -22.83 11.39
C ASP A 73 -4.84 -22.05 12.60
N THR A 74 -4.63 -20.73 12.65
CA THR A 74 -5.06 -19.87 13.74
C THR A 74 -6.04 -18.84 13.20
N SER A 75 -7.25 -18.80 13.76
CA SER A 75 -8.22 -17.76 13.42
C SER A 75 -7.71 -16.39 13.85
N GLN A 76 -8.14 -15.32 13.17
CA GLN A 76 -7.75 -13.97 13.55
C GLN A 76 -8.17 -13.64 14.99
N GLU A 77 -9.31 -14.14 15.46
CA GLU A 77 -9.80 -13.94 16.82
C GLU A 77 -8.96 -14.70 17.86
N ASP A 78 -8.54 -15.93 17.55
CA ASP A 78 -7.67 -16.72 18.42
C ASP A 78 -6.23 -16.17 18.46
N ALA A 79 -5.78 -15.54 17.37
CA ALA A 79 -4.50 -14.80 17.34
C ALA A 79 -4.54 -13.50 18.15
N LEU A 80 -5.73 -12.97 18.46
CA LEU A 80 -5.93 -11.70 19.17
C LEU A 80 -6.22 -11.86 20.67
N CYS A 81 -6.51 -13.08 21.15
CA CYS A 81 -6.68 -13.44 22.57
C CYS A 81 -5.36 -13.78 23.27
#